data_AF-A0A5E4QF60-F1
#
_entry.id   AF-A0A5E4QF60-F1
#
_cell.length_a   1.000
_cell.length_b   1.000
_cell.length_c   1.000
_cell.angle_alpha   90.00
_cell.angle_beta   90.00
_cell.angle_gamma   90.00
#
_symmetry.space_group_name_H-M   'P 1'
#
loop_
_entity.id
_entity.type
_entity.pdbx_description
1 polymer ?
#
loop_
_entity_poly.entity_id
_entity_poly.type
_entity_poly.pdbx_seq_one_letter_code
_entity_poly.pdbx_strand_id
1 'polypeptide(L)'
;RDEKLDAILNELSKVKQKLTVLPKLVEEIKSIKSDFAELKKACEFNNAKLEDLESRLQESEKTSKQVQILQDTLNATLLEIGKAKQELANRDQWARLNNVEVKGVPVNKSDLGYRGEYIQKRIFINDHLTADSKTLLNKVKQFAKEKGYQYTLGGGVLIATRKDLQARPQPAFCSSAEDLWITLAVKLASSNKYVNLHVCVVYICTQNLGNSFSLQLLNYLNNLNNIIAAHPDDKYLLVGDFNLSNIIWLPGPDGSLVPTNVSSDDEDLLTDKMTSLGLNQFNGVRNCFGRTLDLVLLNDSVQVADLSHDPLVPIDNHHGALLIKIYFLVYKHLLTNPFTKTFFNKGDYTSINCELENTDWYYELNSRSIDDAVNYFYEVCSKVISEHIPSKIVSYGRFPKWYSSSLKKLIKEKHKQIKTIWK
;
A
#
# COMPACT_ATOMS: atom_id res chain seq x y z
N ARG A 1 33.62 -55.52 125.50
CA ARG A 1 34.31 -54.54 124.63
C ARG A 1 34.22 -54.97 123.16
N ASP A 2 33.87 -56.23 122.89
CA ASP A 2 33.88 -56.86 121.56
C ASP A 2 32.59 -56.71 120.73
N GLU A 3 31.39 -56.63 121.32
CA GLU A 3 30.12 -56.48 120.56
C GLU A 3 30.01 -55.15 119.76
N LYS A 4 30.64 -54.07 120.25
CA LYS A 4 30.69 -52.79 119.52
C LYS A 4 31.58 -52.87 118.29
N LEU A 5 32.60 -53.73 118.30
CA LEU A 5 33.55 -53.87 117.19
C LEU A 5 32.91 -54.63 116.04
N ASP A 6 32.15 -55.69 116.32
CA ASP A 6 31.42 -56.47 115.31
C ASP A 6 30.28 -55.68 114.65
N ALA A 7 29.57 -54.84 115.41
CA ALA A 7 28.57 -53.94 114.83
C ALA A 7 29.19 -52.92 113.87
N ILE A 8 30.35 -52.36 114.20
CA ILE A 8 31.10 -51.43 113.34
C ILE A 8 31.62 -52.15 112.10
N LEU A 9 32.14 -53.39 112.23
CA LEU A 9 32.62 -54.18 111.09
C LEU A 9 31.49 -54.58 110.14
N ASN A 10 30.29 -54.90 110.65
CA ASN A 10 29.14 -55.23 109.83
C ASN A 10 28.60 -53.99 109.09
N GLU A 11 28.53 -52.83 109.74
CA GLU A 11 28.19 -51.56 109.06
C GLU A 11 29.25 -51.16 108.03
N LEU A 12 30.55 -51.35 108.32
CA LEU A 12 31.64 -51.17 107.35
C LEU A 12 31.51 -52.11 106.15
N SER A 13 31.10 -53.36 106.37
CA SER A 13 30.86 -54.34 105.30
C SER A 13 29.68 -53.92 104.41
N LYS A 14 28.56 -53.48 105.01
CA LYS A 14 27.40 -52.95 104.25
C LYS A 14 27.77 -51.69 103.47
N VAL A 15 28.56 -50.79 104.04
CA VAL A 15 29.08 -49.60 103.36
C VAL A 15 29.98 -50.02 102.19
N LYS A 16 30.90 -50.96 102.40
CA LYS A 16 31.76 -51.51 101.34
C LYS A 16 30.93 -52.14 100.20
N GLN A 17 29.85 -52.85 100.52
CA GLN A 17 28.95 -53.48 99.55
C GLN A 17 28.11 -52.46 98.78
N LYS A 18 27.75 -51.31 99.37
CA LYS A 18 27.14 -50.18 98.64
C LYS A 18 28.17 -49.43 97.77
N LEU A 19 29.44 -49.41 98.18
CA LEU A 19 30.53 -48.77 97.45
C LEU A 19 31.03 -49.57 96.25
N THR A 20 30.67 -50.86 96.08
CA THR A 20 31.09 -51.65 94.90
C THR A 20 30.42 -51.22 93.59
N VAL A 21 29.33 -50.44 93.63
CA VAL A 21 28.61 -49.95 92.45
C VAL A 21 29.23 -48.65 91.88
N LEU A 22 29.99 -47.93 92.69
CA LEU A 22 30.64 -46.65 92.30
C LEU A 22 31.57 -46.75 91.09
N PRO A 23 32.42 -47.79 90.93
CA PRO A 23 33.27 -47.93 89.75
C PRO A 23 32.47 -48.02 88.45
N LYS A 24 31.33 -48.73 88.46
CA LYS A 24 30.45 -48.87 87.29
C LYS A 24 29.78 -47.53 86.93
N LEU A 25 29.29 -46.80 87.93
CA LEU A 25 28.78 -45.44 87.74
C LEU A 25 29.84 -44.49 87.18
N VAL A 26 31.11 -44.63 87.61
CA VAL A 26 32.22 -43.84 87.07
C VAL A 26 32.50 -44.17 85.60
N GLU A 27 32.38 -45.43 85.18
CA GLU A 27 32.48 -45.81 83.77
C GLU A 27 31.31 -45.27 82.93
N GLU A 28 30.08 -45.37 83.42
CA GLU A 28 28.90 -44.80 82.74
C GLU A 28 29.02 -43.28 82.60
N ILE A 29 29.48 -42.57 83.64
CA ILE A 29 29.75 -41.12 83.60
C ILE A 29 30.86 -40.79 82.58
N LYS A 30 31.89 -41.63 82.47
CA LYS A 30 32.94 -41.45 81.45
C LYS A 30 32.39 -41.65 80.03
N SER A 31 31.53 -42.66 79.82
CA SER A 31 30.85 -42.87 78.53
C SER A 31 29.99 -41.68 78.16
N ILE A 32 29.14 -41.21 79.08
CA ILE A 32 28.28 -40.03 78.86
C ILE A 32 29.11 -38.80 78.54
N LYS A 33 30.24 -38.58 79.21
CA LYS A 33 31.16 -37.47 78.88
C LYS A 33 31.76 -37.59 77.48
N SER A 34 32.05 -38.81 77.03
CA SER A 34 32.52 -39.07 75.67
C SER A 34 31.43 -38.74 74.65
N ASP A 35 30.22 -39.25 74.85
CA ASP A 35 29.07 -38.99 73.98
C ASP A 35 28.72 -37.50 73.92
N PHE A 36 28.81 -36.80 75.06
CA PHE A 36 28.60 -35.36 75.13
C PHE A 36 29.68 -34.58 74.35
N ALA A 37 30.93 -35.06 74.34
CA ALA A 37 32.00 -34.47 73.56
C ALA A 37 31.80 -34.69 72.05
N GLU A 38 31.32 -35.85 71.63
CA GLU A 38 30.96 -36.13 70.24
C GLU A 38 29.75 -35.30 69.78
N LEU A 39 28.72 -35.21 70.62
CA LEU A 39 27.55 -34.38 70.34
C LEU A 39 27.94 -32.90 70.22
N LYS A 40 28.86 -32.42 71.04
CA LYS A 40 29.40 -31.06 70.96
C LYS A 40 30.08 -30.82 69.61
N LYS A 41 30.94 -31.73 69.15
CA LYS A 41 31.59 -31.65 67.83
C LYS A 41 30.58 -31.66 66.69
N ALA A 42 29.56 -32.52 66.77
CA ALA A 42 28.49 -32.58 65.76
C ALA A 42 27.67 -31.28 65.72
N CYS A 43 27.40 -30.68 66.88
CA CYS A 43 26.70 -29.39 66.98
C CYS A 43 27.53 -28.25 66.37
N GLU A 44 28.83 -28.19 66.68
CA GLU A 44 29.76 -27.21 66.10
C GLU A 44 29.86 -27.35 64.56
N PHE A 45 29.95 -28.58 64.05
CA PHE A 45 29.96 -28.85 62.61
C PHE A 45 28.65 -28.44 61.93
N ASN A 46 27.51 -28.76 62.55
CA ASN A 46 26.20 -28.40 62.00
C ASN A 46 25.97 -26.88 61.99
N ASN A 47 26.43 -26.16 63.02
CA ASN A 47 26.40 -24.71 63.04
C ASN A 47 27.24 -24.10 61.91
N ALA A 48 28.47 -24.58 61.70
CA ALA A 48 29.30 -24.12 60.59
C ALA A 48 28.63 -24.36 59.23
N LYS A 49 27.95 -25.48 59.06
CA LYS A 49 27.19 -25.78 57.83
C LYS A 49 25.94 -24.92 57.67
N LEU A 50 25.28 -24.55 58.77
CA LEU A 50 24.15 -23.62 58.76
C LEU A 50 24.59 -22.21 58.35
N GLU A 51 25.74 -21.75 58.83
CA GLU A 51 26.33 -20.46 58.44
C GLU A 51 26.69 -20.44 56.94
N ASP A 52 27.25 -21.53 56.39
CA ASP A 52 27.52 -21.65 54.94
C ASP A 52 26.23 -21.60 54.11
N LEU A 53 25.18 -22.32 54.53
CA LEU A 53 23.88 -22.29 53.85
C LEU A 53 23.23 -20.91 53.90
N GLU A 54 23.34 -20.20 55.02
CA GLU A 54 22.84 -18.83 55.16
C GLU A 54 23.57 -17.88 54.20
N SER A 55 24.90 -18.00 54.09
CA SER A 55 25.70 -17.21 53.14
C SER A 55 25.28 -17.46 51.69
N ARG A 56 25.13 -18.73 51.31
CA ARG A 56 24.70 -19.12 49.95
C ARG A 56 23.27 -18.69 49.64
N LEU A 57 22.38 -18.72 50.63
CA LEU A 57 21.00 -18.24 50.48
C LEU A 57 20.99 -16.73 50.20
N GLN A 58 21.76 -15.95 50.94
CA GLN A 58 21.89 -14.50 50.71
C GLN A 58 22.45 -14.19 49.31
N GLU A 59 23.40 -14.98 48.81
CA GLU A 59 23.93 -14.83 47.45
C GLU A 59 22.89 -15.19 46.38
N SER A 60 22.12 -16.27 46.59
CA SER A 60 21.02 -16.66 45.71
C SER A 60 19.92 -15.59 45.68
N GLU A 61 19.58 -14.99 46.82
CA GLU A 61 18.61 -13.89 46.89
C GLU A 61 19.08 -12.64 46.15
N LYS A 62 20.37 -12.29 46.25
CA LYS A 62 20.97 -11.20 45.46
C LYS A 62 20.88 -11.46 43.97
N THR A 63 21.19 -12.69 43.56
CA THR A 63 21.13 -13.12 42.15
C THR A 63 19.70 -13.04 41.62
N SER A 64 18.72 -13.53 42.39
CA SER A 64 17.29 -13.47 42.04
C SER A 64 16.80 -12.04 41.83
N LYS A 65 17.20 -11.11 42.72
CA LYS A 65 16.89 -9.68 42.56
C LYS A 65 17.49 -9.08 41.29
N GLN A 66 18.73 -9.45 40.93
CA GLN A 66 19.36 -9.00 39.68
C GLN A 66 18.63 -9.53 38.44
N VAL A 67 18.21 -10.80 38.46
CA VAL A 67 17.44 -11.40 37.35
C VAL A 67 16.12 -10.66 37.15
N GLN A 68 15.42 -10.29 38.23
CA GLN A 68 14.18 -9.52 38.14
C GLN A 68 14.40 -8.16 37.47
N ILE A 69 15.45 -7.42 37.87
CA ILE A 69 15.79 -6.12 37.28
C ILE A 69 16.11 -6.26 35.79
N LEU A 70 16.85 -7.30 35.40
CA LEU A 70 17.15 -7.58 33.99
C LEU A 70 15.88 -7.88 33.19
N GLN A 71 14.94 -8.63 33.77
CA GLN A 71 13.67 -8.96 33.11
C GLN A 71 12.80 -7.72 32.91
N ASP A 72 12.71 -6.85 33.91
CA ASP A 72 11.98 -5.59 33.80
C ASP A 72 12.61 -4.67 32.74
N THR A 73 13.94 -4.60 32.72
CA THR A 73 14.69 -3.83 31.70
C THR A 73 14.46 -4.39 30.29
N LEU A 74 14.46 -5.71 30.13
CA LEU A 74 14.20 -6.36 28.84
C LEU A 74 12.80 -6.04 28.32
N ASN A 75 11.79 -6.13 29.17
CA ASN A 75 10.41 -5.80 28.82
C ASN A 75 10.26 -4.32 28.41
N ALA A 76 10.89 -3.41 29.15
CA ALA A 76 10.91 -1.98 28.80
C ALA A 76 11.59 -1.74 27.45
N THR A 77 12.72 -2.41 27.20
CA THR A 77 13.47 -2.28 25.94
C THR A 77 12.67 -2.84 24.75
N LEU A 78 11.98 -3.97 24.92
CA LEU A 78 11.09 -4.54 23.90
C LEU A 78 9.95 -3.58 23.54
N LEU A 79 9.37 -2.90 24.54
CA LEU A 79 8.34 -1.89 24.32
C LEU A 79 8.88 -0.68 23.54
N GLU A 80 10.07 -0.20 23.87
CA GLU A 80 10.71 0.90 23.12
C GLU A 80 11.06 0.50 21.69
N ILE A 81 11.56 -0.72 21.47
CA ILE A 81 11.80 -1.25 20.11
C ILE A 81 10.49 -1.30 19.31
N GLY A 82 9.38 -1.72 19.92
CA GLY A 82 8.05 -1.69 19.30
C GLY A 82 7.64 -0.28 18.86
N LYS A 83 7.80 0.70 19.75
CA LYS A 83 7.53 2.12 19.45
C LYS A 83 8.43 2.65 18.35
N ALA A 84 9.72 2.36 18.39
CA ALA A 84 10.68 2.80 17.39
C ALA A 84 10.38 2.19 16.01
N LYS A 85 9.98 0.91 15.94
CA LYS A 85 9.52 0.26 14.70
C LYS A 85 8.28 0.94 14.13
N GLN A 86 7.32 1.30 14.98
CA GLN A 86 6.11 2.02 14.56
C GLN A 86 6.42 3.44 14.07
N GLU A 87 7.29 4.17 14.77
CA GLU A 87 7.76 5.49 14.31
C GLU A 87 8.52 5.42 13.00
N LEU A 88 9.36 4.39 12.81
CA LEU A 88 10.07 4.16 11.55
C LEU A 88 9.07 3.86 10.42
N ALA A 89 8.09 2.99 10.65
CA ALA A 89 7.04 2.69 9.68
C ALA A 89 6.25 3.97 9.28
N ASN A 90 5.92 4.81 10.27
CA ASN A 90 5.26 6.10 10.04
C ASN A 90 6.15 7.07 9.27
N ARG A 91 7.44 7.19 9.61
CA ARG A 91 8.39 8.06 8.90
C ARG A 91 8.60 7.59 7.46
N ASP A 92 8.75 6.29 7.25
CA ASP A 92 8.84 5.71 5.92
C ASP A 92 7.56 6.00 5.13
N GLN A 93 6.37 5.88 5.75
CA GLN A 93 5.08 6.21 5.12
C GLN A 93 5.00 7.71 4.75
N TRP A 94 5.47 8.59 5.64
CA TRP A 94 5.54 10.02 5.37
C TRP A 94 6.50 10.36 4.23
N ALA A 95 7.63 9.66 4.11
CA ALA A 95 8.56 9.81 2.99
C ALA A 95 7.96 9.31 1.66
N ARG A 96 7.03 8.34 1.71
CA ARG A 96 6.28 7.82 0.55
C ARG A 96 5.12 8.71 0.09
N LEU A 97 4.73 9.73 0.86
CA LEU A 97 3.72 10.73 0.45
C LEU A 97 4.30 11.70 -0.60
N ASN A 98 4.80 11.18 -1.71
CA ASN A 98 5.07 11.94 -2.92
C ASN A 98 3.74 12.12 -3.67
N ASN A 99 3.10 13.27 -3.45
CA ASN A 99 1.97 13.70 -4.26
C ASN A 99 2.40 13.72 -5.74
N VAL A 100 1.82 12.86 -6.57
CA VAL A 100 1.93 13.01 -8.03
C VAL A 100 1.28 14.34 -8.42
N GLU A 101 2.10 15.30 -8.84
CA GLU A 101 1.63 16.58 -9.34
C GLU A 101 1.48 16.50 -10.87
N VAL A 102 0.25 16.28 -11.36
CA VAL A 102 -0.03 16.33 -12.80
C VAL A 102 -0.20 17.79 -13.22
N LYS A 103 0.86 18.37 -13.79
CA LYS A 103 0.78 19.69 -14.44
C LYS A 103 0.34 19.55 -15.90
N GLY A 104 -0.88 20.02 -16.17
CA GLY A 104 -1.40 20.24 -17.52
C GLY A 104 -1.97 18.99 -18.18
N VAL A 105 -3.28 18.79 -18.02
CA VAL A 105 -4.06 18.07 -19.03
C VAL A 105 -4.21 19.03 -20.22
N PRO A 106 -3.86 18.64 -21.46
CA PRO A 106 -3.90 19.56 -22.58
C PRO A 106 -5.35 19.99 -22.90
N VAL A 107 -5.70 21.21 -22.49
CA VAL A 107 -6.86 21.97 -22.94
C VAL A 107 -6.38 22.98 -24.00
N ASN A 108 -7.16 23.21 -25.04
CA ASN A 108 -6.70 23.74 -26.32
C ASN A 108 -6.13 25.18 -26.23
N LYS A 109 -5.19 25.49 -27.14
CA LYS A 109 -4.41 26.75 -27.18
C LYS A 109 -5.23 28.03 -27.42
N SER A 110 -6.50 27.91 -27.83
CA SER A 110 -7.41 29.04 -28.05
C SER A 110 -7.81 29.76 -26.77
N ASP A 111 -7.77 29.05 -25.65
CA ASP A 111 -8.36 29.50 -24.39
C ASP A 111 -7.37 30.36 -23.57
N LEU A 112 -6.13 30.52 -24.07
CA LEU A 112 -5.03 31.27 -23.44
C LEU A 112 -4.73 32.63 -24.13
N GLY A 113 -5.55 33.07 -25.09
CA GLY A 113 -5.48 34.43 -25.63
C GLY A 113 -4.32 34.75 -26.59
N TYR A 114 -3.49 33.79 -26.99
CA TYR A 114 -2.38 34.03 -27.94
C TYR A 114 -2.87 34.10 -29.41
N ARG A 115 -2.60 35.22 -30.10
CA ARG A 115 -2.77 35.38 -31.56
C ARG A 115 -1.45 35.81 -32.22
N GLY A 116 -1.16 35.30 -33.43
CA GLY A 116 -0.03 35.73 -34.27
C GLY A 116 1.00 34.62 -34.62
N GLU A 117 1.85 34.87 -35.62
CA GLU A 117 2.73 33.88 -36.29
C GLU A 117 3.86 33.25 -35.44
N TYR A 118 3.92 33.54 -34.14
CA TYR A 118 4.85 32.89 -33.19
C TYR A 118 4.41 31.49 -32.71
N ILE A 119 3.41 30.89 -33.36
CA ILE A 119 2.78 29.59 -33.01
C ILE A 119 3.70 28.36 -33.19
N GLN A 120 4.85 28.50 -33.87
CA GLN A 120 5.72 27.34 -34.16
C GLN A 120 6.64 26.91 -33.02
N LYS A 121 6.85 27.76 -31.99
CA LYS A 121 7.54 27.31 -30.79
C LYS A 121 6.53 26.65 -29.86
N ARG A 122 6.80 25.40 -29.49
CA ARG A 122 6.10 24.74 -28.39
C ARG A 122 6.30 25.61 -27.15
N ILE A 123 5.24 26.23 -26.66
CA ILE A 123 5.25 26.85 -25.34
C ILE A 123 5.20 25.69 -24.35
N PHE A 124 6.32 25.46 -23.69
CA PHE A 124 6.38 24.60 -22.52
C PHE A 124 6.22 25.52 -21.32
N ILE A 125 5.03 25.53 -20.71
CA ILE A 125 4.87 26.13 -19.39
C ILE A 125 5.35 25.09 -18.41
N ASN A 126 6.63 25.21 -18.04
CA ASN A 126 7.18 24.47 -16.93
C ASN A 126 7.03 25.35 -15.69
N ASP A 127 6.10 24.99 -14.82
CA ASP A 127 6.06 25.58 -13.50
C ASP A 127 6.60 24.52 -12.54
N HIS A 128 7.89 24.53 -12.27
CA HIS A 128 8.41 23.83 -11.10
C HIS A 128 8.05 24.68 -9.88
N LEU A 129 7.46 24.09 -8.84
CA LEU A 129 7.63 24.70 -7.52
C LEU A 129 9.13 24.79 -7.27
N THR A 130 9.64 26.00 -7.10
CA THR A 130 11.05 26.21 -6.72
C THR A 130 11.33 25.46 -5.41
N ALA A 131 12.61 25.25 -5.08
CA ALA A 131 12.98 24.66 -3.79
C ALA A 131 12.30 25.40 -2.63
N ASP A 132 12.12 26.71 -2.75
CA ASP A 132 11.44 27.56 -1.79
C ASP A 132 9.94 27.27 -1.71
N SER A 133 9.26 27.07 -2.84
CA SER A 133 7.83 26.75 -2.84
C SER A 133 7.53 25.33 -2.37
N LYS A 134 8.43 24.36 -2.59
CA LYS A 134 8.35 23.03 -1.96
C LYS A 134 8.57 23.11 -0.44
N THR A 135 9.54 23.91 -0.02
CA THR A 135 9.80 24.17 1.41
C THR A 135 8.60 24.86 2.06
N LEU A 136 7.97 25.80 1.36
CA LEU A 136 6.75 26.47 1.80
C LEU A 136 5.58 25.49 1.89
N LEU A 137 5.35 24.64 0.89
CA LEU A 137 4.31 23.60 0.94
C LEU A 137 4.51 22.66 2.13
N ASN A 138 5.75 22.23 2.39
CA ASN A 138 6.09 21.40 3.53
C ASN A 138 5.84 22.12 4.86
N LYS A 139 6.25 23.38 4.99
CA LYS A 139 5.99 24.22 6.17
C LYS A 139 4.49 24.45 6.38
N VAL A 140 3.72 24.66 5.32
CA VAL A 140 2.27 24.85 5.37
C VAL A 140 1.56 23.56 5.79
N LYS A 141 1.96 22.39 5.26
CA LYS A 141 1.45 21.08 5.70
C LYS A 141 1.74 20.81 7.18
N GLN A 142 2.97 21.12 7.62
CA GLN A 142 3.38 20.95 9.01
C GLN A 142 2.62 21.91 9.94
N PHE A 143 2.49 23.18 9.56
CA PHE A 143 1.70 24.17 10.29
C PHE A 143 0.20 23.81 10.35
N ALA A 144 -0.38 23.30 9.26
CA ALA A 144 -1.76 22.86 9.24
C ALA A 144 -1.99 21.66 10.19
N LYS A 145 -1.02 20.74 10.28
CA LYS A 145 -1.03 19.63 11.25
C LYS A 145 -0.91 20.14 12.70
N GLU A 146 -0.01 21.08 12.97
CA GLU A 146 0.16 21.72 14.29
C GLU A 146 -1.07 22.51 14.74
N LYS A 147 -1.82 23.09 13.80
CA LYS A 147 -3.04 23.86 14.07
C LYS A 147 -4.32 23.02 14.08
N GLY A 148 -4.21 21.70 13.91
CA GLY A 148 -5.35 20.79 13.95
C GLY A 148 -6.34 21.00 12.80
N TYR A 149 -5.89 21.49 11.65
CA TYR A 149 -6.76 21.59 10.47
C TYR A 149 -7.23 20.21 10.05
N GLN A 150 -8.53 20.08 9.82
CA GLN A 150 -9.21 18.83 9.49
C GLN A 150 -8.76 18.22 8.16
N TYR A 151 -8.21 19.04 7.25
CA TYR A 151 -7.79 18.61 5.90
C TYR A 151 -6.36 19.09 5.60
N THR A 152 -5.43 18.14 5.48
CA THR A 152 -4.13 18.35 4.81
C THR A 152 -4.07 17.40 3.62
N LEU A 153 -4.73 17.78 2.51
CA LEU A 153 -4.86 16.92 1.34
C LEU A 153 -3.50 16.72 0.64
N GLY A 154 -3.00 15.50 0.71
CA GLY A 154 -1.92 14.95 -0.10
C GLY A 154 -2.16 13.45 -0.25
N GLY A 155 -1.93 12.90 -1.44
CA GLY A 155 -2.42 11.58 -1.86
C GLY A 155 -3.23 11.65 -3.15
N GLY A 156 -3.47 10.49 -3.76
CA GLY A 156 -4.31 10.36 -4.96
C GLY A 156 -3.80 9.29 -5.93
N VAL A 157 -4.72 8.41 -6.34
CA VAL A 157 -4.52 7.50 -7.47
C VAL A 157 -4.98 8.14 -8.78
N LEU A 158 -4.38 7.73 -9.90
CA LEU A 158 -4.75 8.21 -11.23
C LEU A 158 -4.67 7.08 -12.26
N ILE A 159 -5.69 6.99 -13.11
CA ILE A 159 -5.68 6.11 -14.28
C ILE A 159 -5.68 6.95 -15.55
N ALA A 160 -4.61 6.83 -16.34
CA ALA A 160 -4.52 7.43 -17.66
C ALA A 160 -4.79 6.38 -18.75
N THR A 161 -5.77 6.64 -19.61
CA THR A 161 -6.13 5.73 -20.71
C THR A 161 -5.82 6.34 -22.08
N ARG A 162 -5.50 5.49 -23.05
CA ARG A 162 -5.40 5.95 -24.44
C ARG A 162 -6.79 6.25 -24.99
N LYS A 163 -6.90 7.32 -25.79
CA LYS A 163 -8.18 7.79 -26.38
C LYS A 163 -8.86 6.76 -27.30
N ASP A 164 -8.12 5.77 -27.78
CA ASP A 164 -8.65 4.71 -28.63
C ASP A 164 -9.11 3.48 -27.85
N LEU A 165 -9.03 3.49 -26.51
CA LEU A 165 -9.60 2.44 -25.66
C LEU A 165 -10.99 2.84 -25.19
N GLN A 166 -11.92 1.88 -25.23
CA GLN A 166 -13.24 2.06 -24.64
C GLN A 166 -13.18 1.82 -23.12
N ALA A 167 -12.61 2.77 -22.40
CA ALA A 167 -12.58 2.76 -20.94
C ALA A 167 -13.83 3.42 -20.36
N ARG A 168 -14.54 2.70 -19.49
CA ARG A 168 -15.70 3.21 -18.76
C ARG A 168 -15.32 3.39 -17.29
N PRO A 169 -15.39 4.59 -16.69
CA PRO A 169 -15.17 4.74 -15.27
C PRO A 169 -16.26 4.00 -14.48
N GLN A 170 -15.92 3.48 -13.30
CA GLN A 170 -16.85 2.80 -12.40
C GLN A 170 -16.85 3.44 -11.00
N PRO A 171 -17.44 4.64 -10.82
CA PRO A 171 -17.47 5.30 -9.51
C PRO A 171 -18.19 4.50 -8.43
N ALA A 172 -19.17 3.68 -8.83
CA ALA A 172 -19.90 2.81 -7.92
C ALA A 172 -19.05 1.67 -7.32
N PHE A 173 -17.87 1.43 -7.87
CA PHE A 173 -16.94 0.40 -7.38
C PHE A 173 -15.92 0.96 -6.40
N CYS A 174 -15.83 2.29 -6.23
CA CYS A 174 -14.88 2.91 -5.33
C CYS A 174 -15.25 2.63 -3.86
N SER A 175 -14.24 2.45 -3.02
CA SER A 175 -14.35 2.17 -1.60
C SER A 175 -14.05 3.41 -0.75
N SER A 176 -13.82 3.23 0.55
CA SER A 176 -13.30 4.28 1.44
C SER A 176 -11.78 4.46 1.34
N ALA A 177 -11.08 3.62 0.58
CA ALA A 177 -9.66 3.80 0.26
C ALA A 177 -9.50 4.79 -0.90
N GLU A 178 -8.27 5.19 -1.20
CA GLU A 178 -7.98 5.94 -2.43
C GLU A 178 -7.92 4.96 -3.61
N ASP A 179 -9.07 4.56 -4.14
CA ASP A 179 -9.18 3.65 -5.27
C ASP A 179 -9.99 4.19 -6.46
N LEU A 180 -9.49 3.94 -7.67
CA LEU A 180 -10.14 4.29 -8.92
C LEU A 180 -10.35 3.06 -9.79
N TRP A 181 -11.52 2.99 -10.40
CA TRP A 181 -11.92 1.86 -11.22
C TRP A 181 -12.29 2.28 -12.65
N ILE A 182 -11.79 1.50 -13.61
CA ILE A 182 -12.28 1.52 -14.98
C ILE A 182 -12.64 0.11 -15.45
N THR A 183 -13.55 0.02 -16.41
CA THR A 183 -13.85 -1.21 -17.14
C THR A 183 -13.46 -1.07 -18.60
N LEU A 184 -12.73 -2.06 -19.09
CA LEU A 184 -12.37 -2.25 -20.49
C LEU A 184 -13.15 -3.44 -21.06
N ALA A 185 -13.82 -3.24 -22.18
CA ALA A 185 -14.37 -4.36 -22.94
C ALA A 185 -13.25 -5.01 -23.76
N VAL A 186 -12.92 -6.25 -23.43
CA VAL A 186 -11.79 -6.98 -24.02
C VAL A 186 -12.27 -8.31 -24.57
N LYS A 187 -11.57 -8.78 -25.60
CA LYS A 187 -11.82 -10.08 -26.22
C LYS A 187 -10.77 -11.05 -25.73
N LEU A 188 -11.15 -12.25 -25.34
CA LEU A 188 -10.18 -13.28 -24.97
C LEU A 188 -9.35 -13.70 -26.21
N ALA A 189 -8.07 -13.98 -26.01
CA ALA A 189 -7.22 -14.51 -27.09
C ALA A 189 -7.54 -15.99 -27.37
N SER A 190 -7.89 -16.74 -26.33
CA SER A 190 -8.24 -18.16 -26.39
C SER A 190 -9.63 -18.43 -26.97
N SER A 191 -10.55 -17.46 -26.90
CA SER A 191 -11.93 -17.62 -27.38
C SER A 191 -12.45 -16.34 -28.02
N ASN A 192 -13.39 -16.45 -28.95
CA ASN A 192 -14.01 -15.26 -29.56
C ASN A 192 -14.99 -14.51 -28.60
N LYS A 193 -15.00 -14.87 -27.30
CA LYS A 193 -15.85 -14.31 -26.26
C LYS A 193 -15.30 -12.95 -25.79
N TYR A 194 -16.21 -12.01 -25.57
CA TYR A 194 -15.92 -10.75 -24.91
C TYR A 194 -16.14 -10.88 -23.40
N VAL A 195 -15.24 -10.30 -22.63
CA VAL A 195 -15.31 -10.20 -21.16
C VAL A 195 -15.00 -8.77 -20.74
N ASN A 196 -15.47 -8.35 -19.57
CA ASN A 196 -15.01 -7.09 -18.99
C ASN A 196 -13.71 -7.34 -18.23
N LEU A 197 -12.74 -6.46 -18.45
CA LEU A 197 -11.59 -6.30 -17.56
C LEU A 197 -11.83 -5.07 -16.70
N HIS A 198 -12.02 -5.28 -15.41
CA HIS A 198 -12.03 -4.25 -14.39
C HIS A 198 -10.60 -3.98 -13.95
N VAL A 199 -10.15 -2.74 -14.11
CA VAL A 199 -8.83 -2.29 -13.65
C VAL A 199 -9.04 -1.34 -12.48
N CYS A 200 -8.44 -1.69 -11.34
CA CYS A 200 -8.41 -0.88 -10.14
C CYS A 200 -6.98 -0.37 -9.92
N VAL A 201 -6.84 0.93 -9.65
CA VAL A 201 -5.63 1.47 -9.03
C VAL A 201 -5.96 1.90 -7.62
N VAL A 202 -5.24 1.38 -6.62
CA VAL A 202 -5.51 1.59 -5.20
C VAL A 202 -4.28 2.10 -4.45
N TYR A 203 -4.49 2.96 -3.47
CA TYR A 203 -3.49 3.35 -2.50
C TYR A 203 -4.08 3.21 -1.09
N ILE A 204 -3.50 2.32 -0.29
CA ILE A 204 -3.93 2.08 1.09
C ILE A 204 -2.90 2.69 2.03
N CYS A 205 -3.32 3.67 2.83
CA CYS A 205 -2.44 4.36 3.78
C CYS A 205 -3.18 4.74 5.06
N THR A 206 -2.45 5.21 6.07
CA THR A 206 -3.05 5.68 7.32
C THR A 206 -3.55 7.11 7.12
N GLN A 207 -4.87 7.33 7.21
CA GLN A 207 -5.46 8.66 7.09
C GLN A 207 -5.76 9.26 8.48
N ASN A 208 -5.46 10.54 8.67
CA ASN A 208 -5.60 11.24 9.97
C ASN A 208 -7.07 11.57 10.37
N LEU A 209 -8.06 10.85 9.84
CA LEU A 209 -9.50 11.19 9.90
C LEU A 209 -10.39 10.05 10.43
N GLY A 210 -9.83 9.13 11.21
CA GLY A 210 -10.58 7.98 11.76
C GLY A 210 -10.74 6.81 10.78
N ASN A 211 -10.20 6.94 9.56
CA ASN A 211 -10.10 5.87 8.58
C ASN A 211 -8.73 5.19 8.72
N SER A 212 -8.61 4.28 9.68
CA SER A 212 -7.35 3.56 9.93
C SER A 212 -6.94 2.74 8.70
N PHE A 213 -5.67 2.38 8.62
CA PHE A 213 -5.16 1.49 7.57
C PHE A 213 -5.99 0.19 7.49
N SER A 214 -6.19 -0.47 8.63
CA SER A 214 -6.96 -1.72 8.73
C SER A 214 -8.42 -1.57 8.30
N LEU A 215 -9.07 -0.45 8.66
CA LEU A 215 -10.45 -0.19 8.26
C LEU A 215 -10.56 0.06 6.75
N GLN A 216 -9.61 0.80 6.17
CA GLN A 216 -9.53 1.00 4.72
C GLN A 216 -9.37 -0.32 3.97
N LEU A 217 -8.42 -1.14 4.40
CA LEU A 217 -8.15 -2.44 3.82
C LEU A 217 -9.39 -3.35 3.90
N LEU A 218 -10.03 -3.44 5.07
CA LEU A 218 -11.24 -4.24 5.26
C LEU A 218 -12.39 -3.77 4.36
N ASN A 219 -12.66 -2.46 4.32
CA ASN A 219 -13.72 -1.91 3.47
C ASN A 219 -13.44 -2.13 1.99
N TYR A 220 -12.20 -1.92 1.55
CA TYR A 220 -11.75 -2.19 0.19
C TYR A 220 -11.98 -3.66 -0.20
N LEU A 221 -11.53 -4.60 0.63
CA LEU A 221 -11.64 -6.04 0.36
C LEU A 221 -13.10 -6.54 0.41
N ASN A 222 -13.93 -6.00 1.31
CA ASN A 222 -15.36 -6.33 1.35
C ASN A 222 -16.08 -5.81 0.11
N ASN A 223 -15.77 -4.59 -0.32
CA ASN A 223 -16.32 -4.02 -1.54
C ASN A 223 -15.88 -4.80 -2.78
N LEU A 224 -14.59 -5.16 -2.86
CA LEU A 224 -14.05 -6.03 -3.91
C LEU A 224 -14.78 -7.37 -3.98
N ASN A 225 -15.03 -8.01 -2.83
CA ASN A 225 -15.80 -9.25 -2.76
C ASN A 225 -17.21 -9.09 -3.35
N ASN A 226 -17.90 -8.00 -3.02
CA ASN A 226 -19.24 -7.73 -3.58
C ASN A 226 -19.19 -7.52 -5.10
N ILE A 227 -18.18 -6.82 -5.60
CA ILE A 227 -17.99 -6.58 -7.04
C ILE A 227 -17.72 -7.90 -7.78
N ILE A 228 -16.84 -8.75 -7.24
CA ILE A 228 -16.51 -10.06 -7.84
C ILE A 228 -17.73 -10.99 -7.80
N ALA A 229 -18.47 -11.01 -6.69
CA ALA A 229 -19.69 -11.79 -6.58
C ALA A 229 -20.78 -11.35 -7.56
N ALA A 230 -20.87 -10.05 -7.88
CA ALA A 230 -21.82 -9.51 -8.85
C ALA A 230 -21.44 -9.83 -10.31
N HIS A 231 -20.15 -9.99 -10.61
CA HIS A 231 -19.64 -10.21 -11.98
C HIS A 231 -18.59 -11.34 -12.05
N PRO A 232 -18.93 -12.60 -11.70
CA PRO A 232 -17.95 -13.68 -11.51
C PRO A 232 -17.21 -14.11 -12.79
N ASP A 233 -17.79 -13.85 -13.97
CA ASP A 233 -17.19 -14.18 -15.27
C ASP A 233 -16.18 -13.13 -15.77
N ASP A 234 -16.09 -11.98 -15.09
CA ASP A 234 -15.23 -10.87 -15.48
C ASP A 234 -13.80 -11.02 -14.90
N LYS A 235 -12.90 -10.18 -15.41
CA LYS A 235 -11.48 -10.18 -15.03
C LYS A 235 -11.16 -8.95 -14.20
N TYR A 236 -10.30 -9.11 -13.20
CA TYR A 236 -9.99 -8.07 -12.21
C TYR A 236 -8.49 -7.89 -12.10
N LEU A 237 -7.98 -6.77 -12.58
CA LEU A 237 -6.60 -6.34 -12.39
C LEU A 237 -6.56 -5.25 -11.33
N LEU A 238 -5.97 -5.56 -10.18
CA LEU A 238 -5.78 -4.61 -9.08
C LEU A 238 -4.30 -4.28 -9.00
N VAL A 239 -3.98 -2.99 -9.06
CA VAL A 239 -2.59 -2.49 -9.03
C VAL A 239 -2.51 -1.39 -8.01
N GLY A 240 -1.48 -1.37 -7.18
CA GLY A 240 -1.39 -0.30 -6.20
C GLY A 240 -0.39 -0.53 -5.09
N ASP A 241 -0.17 0.51 -4.30
CA ASP A 241 0.62 0.45 -3.09
C ASP A 241 -0.30 0.08 -1.90
N PHE A 242 -0.12 -1.16 -1.43
CA PHE A 242 -0.87 -1.71 -0.30
C PHE A 242 -0.18 -1.40 1.04
N ASN A 243 1.05 -0.88 1.04
CA ASN A 243 1.84 -0.57 2.24
C ASN A 243 2.07 -1.75 3.21
N LEU A 244 1.94 -3.00 2.76
CA LEU A 244 2.19 -4.21 3.55
C LEU A 244 3.60 -4.75 3.31
N SER A 245 4.55 -4.33 4.15
CA SER A 245 5.97 -4.56 3.90
C SER A 245 6.55 -5.88 4.39
N ASN A 246 5.89 -6.61 5.30
CA ASN A 246 6.49 -7.81 5.91
C ASN A 246 6.20 -9.08 5.11
N ILE A 247 5.24 -9.05 4.19
CA ILE A 247 4.92 -10.19 3.32
C ILE A 247 6.10 -10.43 2.37
N ILE A 248 6.63 -11.65 2.41
CA ILE A 248 7.67 -12.12 1.49
C ILE A 248 7.00 -12.92 0.38
N TRP A 249 7.07 -12.41 -0.84
CA TRP A 249 6.52 -13.04 -2.03
C TRP A 249 7.55 -14.00 -2.66
N LEU A 250 7.24 -15.29 -2.67
CA LEU A 250 8.10 -16.35 -3.24
C LEU A 250 7.51 -16.92 -4.53
N PRO A 251 8.34 -17.37 -5.49
CA PRO A 251 7.85 -17.94 -6.76
C PRO A 251 6.93 -19.15 -6.56
N GLY A 252 5.74 -19.08 -7.15
CA GLY A 252 4.77 -20.16 -7.27
C GLY A 252 4.90 -20.96 -8.57
N PRO A 253 4.13 -22.05 -8.73
CA PRO A 253 4.25 -22.98 -9.85
C PRO A 253 3.77 -22.44 -11.21
N ASP A 254 2.94 -21.39 -11.22
CA ASP A 254 2.27 -20.82 -12.39
C ASP A 254 2.78 -19.41 -12.76
N GLY A 255 3.91 -19.00 -12.17
CA GLY A 255 4.46 -17.65 -12.32
C GLY A 255 3.80 -16.60 -11.41
N SER A 256 2.81 -16.99 -10.61
CA SER A 256 2.36 -16.18 -9.47
C SER A 256 3.37 -16.19 -8.34
N LEU A 257 3.19 -15.30 -7.38
CA LEU A 257 3.94 -15.28 -6.13
C LEU A 257 3.04 -15.65 -4.95
N VAL A 258 3.56 -16.51 -4.09
CA VAL A 258 2.91 -17.00 -2.89
C VAL A 258 3.38 -16.16 -1.69
N PRO A 259 2.46 -15.67 -0.84
CA PRO A 259 2.83 -14.92 0.35
C PRO A 259 3.44 -15.86 1.40
N THR A 260 4.51 -15.40 2.04
CA THR A 260 5.13 -16.04 3.21
C THR A 260 5.45 -14.95 4.24
N ASN A 261 5.75 -15.34 5.48
CA ASN A 261 6.05 -14.40 6.56
C ASN A 261 4.89 -13.42 6.84
N VAL A 262 3.66 -13.92 6.76
CA VAL A 262 2.45 -13.20 7.15
C VAL A 262 2.40 -13.15 8.68
N SER A 263 2.33 -11.94 9.25
CA SER A 263 2.60 -11.73 10.68
C SER A 263 1.63 -10.79 11.38
N SER A 264 0.78 -10.09 10.64
CA SER A 264 -0.23 -9.18 11.19
C SER A 264 -1.62 -9.49 10.65
N ASP A 265 -2.65 -9.12 11.43
CA ASP A 265 -4.06 -9.35 11.08
C ASP A 265 -4.44 -8.76 9.71
N ASP A 266 -3.85 -7.63 9.33
CA ASP A 266 -4.07 -6.98 8.03
C ASP A 266 -3.45 -7.78 6.87
N GLU A 267 -2.27 -8.36 7.09
CA GLU A 267 -1.61 -9.22 6.11
C GLU A 267 -2.38 -10.54 5.95
N ASP A 268 -2.80 -11.16 7.04
CA ASP A 268 -3.65 -12.36 7.05
C ASP A 268 -4.97 -12.10 6.30
N LEU A 269 -5.64 -10.99 6.63
CA LEU A 269 -6.88 -10.59 5.97
C LEU A 269 -6.72 -10.44 4.46
N LEU A 270 -5.62 -9.80 4.01
CA LEU A 270 -5.35 -9.66 2.58
C LEU A 270 -5.12 -11.04 1.93
N THR A 271 -4.27 -11.88 2.50
CA THR A 271 -3.91 -13.17 1.90
C THR A 271 -5.08 -14.15 1.85
N ASP A 272 -5.91 -14.16 2.90
CA ASP A 272 -7.14 -14.96 2.94
C ASP A 272 -8.13 -14.49 1.89
N LYS A 273 -8.34 -13.17 1.77
CA LYS A 273 -9.24 -12.61 0.77
C LYS A 273 -8.75 -12.87 -0.65
N MET A 274 -7.46 -12.71 -0.92
CA MET A 274 -6.86 -13.04 -2.21
C MET A 274 -7.16 -14.49 -2.60
N THR A 275 -6.92 -15.43 -1.69
CA THR A 275 -7.19 -16.86 -1.90
C THR A 275 -8.68 -17.10 -2.17
N SER A 276 -9.57 -16.52 -1.35
CA SER A 276 -11.02 -16.70 -1.51
C SER A 276 -11.59 -16.12 -2.81
N LEU A 277 -10.95 -15.07 -3.35
CA LEU A 277 -11.35 -14.37 -4.57
C LEU A 277 -10.62 -14.90 -5.81
N GLY A 278 -9.71 -15.88 -5.65
CA GLY A 278 -8.89 -16.42 -6.72
C GLY A 278 -7.90 -15.40 -7.31
N LEU A 279 -7.45 -14.44 -6.51
CA LEU A 279 -6.50 -13.40 -6.92
C LEU A 279 -5.07 -13.85 -6.66
N ASN A 280 -4.24 -13.80 -7.69
CA ASN A 280 -2.82 -14.15 -7.63
C ASN A 280 -1.97 -12.89 -7.75
N GLN A 281 -0.85 -12.85 -7.04
CA GLN A 281 0.13 -11.76 -7.10
C GLN A 281 1.15 -12.06 -8.19
N PHE A 282 1.52 -11.05 -9.01
CA PHE A 282 2.53 -11.22 -10.07
C PHE A 282 3.71 -10.24 -10.05
N ASN A 283 3.74 -9.27 -9.13
CA ASN A 283 4.87 -8.33 -9.02
C ASN A 283 5.97 -8.84 -8.08
N GLY A 284 7.09 -9.31 -8.64
CA GLY A 284 8.28 -9.73 -7.88
C GLY A 284 9.31 -8.63 -7.64
N VAL A 285 9.07 -7.40 -8.11
CA VAL A 285 10.04 -6.31 -7.97
C VAL A 285 10.13 -5.87 -6.51
N ARG A 286 11.35 -5.90 -5.99
CA ARG A 286 11.68 -5.45 -4.63
C ARG A 286 12.32 -4.07 -4.69
N ASN A 287 12.00 -3.25 -3.70
CA ASN A 287 12.63 -1.95 -3.52
C ASN A 287 14.06 -2.07 -2.94
N CYS A 288 14.73 -0.94 -2.71
CA CYS A 288 16.11 -0.95 -2.20
C CYS A 288 16.25 -1.55 -0.79
N PHE A 289 15.15 -1.74 -0.06
CA PHE A 289 15.10 -2.39 1.24
C PHE A 289 14.71 -3.88 1.16
N GLY A 290 14.60 -4.44 -0.04
CA GLY A 290 14.20 -5.84 -0.25
C GLY A 290 12.72 -6.12 0.00
N ARG A 291 11.86 -5.08 0.05
CA ARG A 291 10.42 -5.18 0.32
C ARG A 291 9.61 -5.00 -0.96
N THR A 292 8.40 -5.55 -1.00
CA THR A 292 7.44 -5.37 -2.10
C THR A 292 6.16 -4.74 -1.54
N LEU A 293 5.92 -3.46 -1.87
CA LEU A 293 4.77 -2.70 -1.40
C LEU A 293 3.68 -2.60 -2.47
N ASP A 294 4.13 -2.45 -3.72
CA ASP A 294 3.28 -2.40 -4.89
C ASP A 294 2.84 -3.83 -5.26
N LEU A 295 1.53 -4.09 -5.24
CA LEU A 295 0.99 -5.39 -5.64
C LEU A 295 0.35 -5.28 -7.02
N VAL A 296 0.47 -6.37 -7.78
CA VAL A 296 -0.26 -6.59 -9.04
C VAL A 296 -1.04 -7.87 -8.86
N LEU A 297 -2.34 -7.72 -8.59
CA LEU A 297 -3.26 -8.83 -8.31
C LEU A 297 -4.15 -9.07 -9.53
N LEU A 298 -4.29 -10.34 -9.93
CA LEU A 298 -5.14 -10.73 -11.05
C LEU A 298 -5.83 -12.07 -10.78
N ASN A 299 -7.09 -12.21 -11.19
CA ASN A 299 -7.87 -13.46 -11.10
C ASN A 299 -7.67 -14.40 -12.31
N ASP A 300 -6.53 -14.29 -12.97
CA ASP A 300 -6.10 -15.06 -14.15
C ASP A 300 -4.57 -14.96 -14.26
N SER A 301 -4.01 -15.62 -15.27
CA SER A 301 -2.57 -15.61 -15.57
C SER A 301 -2.13 -14.31 -16.25
N VAL A 302 -1.11 -13.64 -15.72
CA VAL A 302 -0.44 -12.51 -16.39
C VAL A 302 1.07 -12.67 -16.36
N GLN A 303 1.73 -12.09 -17.35
CA GLN A 303 3.17 -11.86 -17.29
C GLN A 303 3.40 -10.40 -16.89
N VAL A 304 3.94 -10.20 -15.70
CA VAL A 304 4.45 -8.89 -15.30
C VAL A 304 5.88 -8.80 -15.77
N ALA A 305 6.23 -7.75 -16.52
CA ALA A 305 7.62 -7.46 -16.85
C ALA A 305 8.22 -6.61 -15.73
N ASP A 306 9.44 -6.96 -15.30
CA ASP A 306 10.14 -6.44 -14.12
C ASP A 306 10.00 -4.91 -13.92
N LEU A 307 10.94 -4.12 -14.44
CA LEU A 307 10.99 -2.67 -14.29
C LEU A 307 10.77 -1.98 -15.65
N SER A 308 9.96 -0.93 -15.66
CA SER A 308 9.78 -0.08 -16.84
C SER A 308 11.08 0.69 -17.13
N HIS A 309 11.52 0.66 -18.39
CA HIS A 309 12.68 1.43 -18.85
C HIS A 309 12.34 2.92 -19.09
N ASP A 310 11.06 3.27 -19.16
CA ASP A 310 10.56 4.61 -19.45
C ASP A 310 9.55 5.07 -18.37
N PRO A 311 10.01 5.39 -17.14
CA PRO A 311 9.12 5.84 -16.08
C PRO A 311 8.57 7.24 -16.40
N LEU A 312 7.26 7.45 -16.18
CA LEU A 312 6.60 8.73 -16.42
C LEU A 312 6.97 9.80 -15.38
N VAL A 313 7.38 9.36 -14.20
CA VAL A 313 7.84 10.20 -13.08
C VAL A 313 9.21 9.70 -12.62
N PRO A 314 10.05 10.54 -12.00
CA PRO A 314 11.30 10.08 -11.39
C PRO A 314 11.04 8.92 -10.43
N ILE A 315 11.80 7.84 -10.59
CA ILE A 315 11.73 6.66 -9.72
C ILE A 315 12.26 7.06 -8.34
N ASP A 316 11.54 6.68 -7.29
CA ASP A 316 12.01 6.81 -5.91
C ASP A 316 12.55 5.48 -5.36
N ASN A 317 13.24 5.53 -4.23
CA ASN A 317 13.93 4.37 -3.65
C ASN A 317 12.97 3.27 -3.15
N HIS A 318 11.72 3.61 -2.89
CA HIS A 318 10.70 2.71 -2.36
C HIS A 318 9.83 2.10 -3.45
N HIS A 319 9.64 2.78 -4.59
CA HIS A 319 8.72 2.37 -5.65
C HIS A 319 9.40 2.32 -7.02
N GLY A 320 9.40 1.13 -7.62
CA GLY A 320 9.82 0.93 -9.01
C GLY A 320 8.65 1.13 -9.98
N ALA A 321 8.88 1.76 -11.13
CA ALA A 321 7.88 1.81 -12.18
C ALA A 321 7.70 0.42 -12.80
N LEU A 322 6.48 -0.12 -12.79
CA LEU A 322 6.17 -1.47 -13.29
C LEU A 322 5.65 -1.45 -14.73
N LEU A 323 5.97 -2.49 -15.51
CA LEU A 323 5.41 -2.71 -16.84
C LEU A 323 4.59 -4.01 -16.87
N ILE A 324 3.27 -3.89 -16.79
CA ILE A 324 2.38 -5.05 -16.75
C ILE A 324 1.91 -5.38 -18.17
N LYS A 325 2.12 -6.63 -18.64
CA LYS A 325 1.73 -7.06 -20.00
C LYS A 325 0.69 -8.17 -19.94
N ILE A 326 -0.52 -7.87 -20.39
CA ILE A 326 -1.63 -8.83 -20.40
C ILE A 326 -1.78 -9.41 -21.81
N TYR A 327 -1.36 -10.67 -21.99
CA TYR A 327 -1.28 -11.30 -23.31
C TYR A 327 -2.55 -12.06 -23.72
N PHE A 328 -3.38 -12.47 -22.77
CA PHE A 328 -4.61 -13.23 -23.05
C PHE A 328 -5.78 -12.34 -23.51
N LEU A 329 -5.58 -11.02 -23.65
CA LEU A 329 -6.61 -10.06 -24.02
C LEU A 329 -6.28 -9.34 -25.33
N VAL A 330 -7.27 -9.27 -26.20
CA VAL A 330 -7.27 -8.44 -27.40
C VAL A 330 -8.26 -7.31 -27.19
N TYR A 331 -7.79 -6.07 -27.21
CA TYR A 331 -8.65 -4.91 -27.00
C TYR A 331 -9.23 -4.39 -28.33
N LYS A 332 -10.46 -3.87 -28.28
CA LYS A 332 -11.10 -3.23 -29.43
C LYS A 332 -10.71 -1.76 -29.47
N HIS A 333 -10.09 -1.33 -30.57
CA HIS A 333 -9.87 0.09 -30.81
C HIS A 333 -11.21 0.80 -31.07
N LEU A 334 -11.45 1.92 -30.40
CA LEU A 334 -12.47 2.88 -30.79
C LEU A 334 -12.11 3.40 -32.17
N LEU A 335 -13.00 3.15 -33.13
CA LEU A 335 -12.94 3.83 -34.41
C LEU A 335 -13.36 5.27 -34.16
N THR A 336 -12.46 6.22 -34.42
CA THR A 336 -12.83 7.63 -34.42
C THR A 336 -13.91 7.83 -35.47
N ASN A 337 -15.10 8.26 -35.04
CA ASN A 337 -16.16 8.60 -35.97
C ASN A 337 -15.66 9.68 -36.95
N PRO A 338 -16.00 9.55 -38.24
CA PRO A 338 -15.79 10.63 -39.18
C PRO A 338 -16.49 11.88 -38.63
N PHE A 339 -15.83 13.03 -38.68
CA PHE A 339 -16.45 14.31 -38.29
C PHE A 339 -16.54 15.22 -39.50
N THR A 340 -17.61 15.99 -39.58
CA THR A 340 -17.82 16.96 -40.65
C THR A 340 -16.99 18.20 -40.35
N LYS A 341 -16.08 18.56 -41.25
CA LYS A 341 -15.35 19.83 -41.20
C LYS A 341 -16.00 20.78 -42.19
N THR A 342 -16.53 21.89 -41.70
CA THR A 342 -17.03 23.01 -42.51
C THR A 342 -15.87 23.89 -42.97
N PHE A 343 -15.92 24.35 -44.22
CA PHE A 343 -14.91 25.23 -44.82
C PHE A 343 -15.46 26.64 -44.96
N PHE A 344 -15.55 27.38 -43.85
CA PHE A 344 -16.01 28.77 -43.82
C PHE A 344 -15.26 29.65 -44.83
N ASN A 345 -13.95 29.42 -45.04
CA ASN A 345 -13.15 30.14 -46.03
C ASN A 345 -13.57 29.91 -47.51
N LYS A 346 -14.50 28.99 -47.77
CA LYS A 346 -15.06 28.68 -49.08
C LYS A 346 -16.58 28.87 -49.13
N GLY A 347 -17.17 29.48 -48.11
CA GLY A 347 -18.61 29.77 -48.09
C GLY A 347 -18.99 30.82 -49.12
N ASP A 348 -20.19 30.70 -49.68
CA ASP A 348 -20.79 31.74 -50.51
C ASP A 348 -21.43 32.81 -49.62
N TYR A 349 -20.60 33.74 -49.14
CA TYR A 349 -21.05 34.80 -48.25
C TYR A 349 -22.04 35.78 -48.89
N THR A 350 -22.07 35.88 -50.22
CA THR A 350 -23.03 36.73 -50.93
C THR A 350 -24.45 36.20 -50.73
N SER A 351 -24.63 34.89 -50.95
CA SER A 351 -25.93 34.23 -50.76
C SER A 351 -26.32 34.18 -49.28
N ILE A 352 -25.36 33.95 -48.37
CA ILE A 352 -25.59 34.01 -46.91
C ILE A 352 -26.13 35.38 -46.49
N ASN A 353 -25.48 36.46 -46.92
CA ASN A 353 -25.90 37.81 -46.55
C ASN A 353 -27.30 38.11 -47.10
N CYS A 354 -27.57 37.74 -48.34
CA CYS A 354 -28.89 37.90 -48.96
C CYS A 354 -29.99 37.15 -48.18
N GLU A 355 -29.76 35.90 -47.76
CA GLU A 355 -30.74 35.12 -47.02
C GLU A 355 -30.99 35.67 -45.59
N LEU A 356 -29.92 36.11 -44.91
CA LEU A 356 -30.03 36.73 -43.60
C LEU A 356 -30.70 38.11 -43.65
N GLU A 357 -30.45 38.91 -44.69
CA GLU A 357 -31.11 40.20 -44.92
C GLU A 357 -32.61 40.05 -45.23
N ASN A 358 -32.99 38.96 -45.92
CA ASN A 358 -34.38 38.65 -46.22
C ASN A 358 -35.17 38.12 -45.02
N THR A 359 -34.51 37.81 -43.90
CA THR A 359 -35.16 37.35 -42.68
C THR A 359 -35.63 38.53 -41.85
N ASP A 360 -36.93 38.60 -41.52
CA ASP A 360 -37.50 39.65 -40.66
C ASP A 360 -37.16 39.39 -39.18
N TRP A 361 -35.94 39.74 -38.79
CA TRP A 361 -35.45 39.58 -37.42
C TRP A 361 -36.28 40.32 -36.38
N TYR A 362 -36.89 41.45 -36.76
CA TYR A 362 -37.69 42.22 -35.82
C TYR A 362 -38.96 41.47 -35.44
N TYR A 363 -39.66 40.91 -36.42
CA TYR A 363 -40.84 40.08 -36.17
C TYR A 363 -40.46 38.77 -35.49
N GLU A 364 -39.47 38.05 -36.01
CA GLU A 364 -39.14 36.70 -35.55
C GLU A 364 -38.56 36.66 -34.13
N LEU A 365 -37.79 37.69 -33.72
CA LEU A 365 -37.22 37.73 -32.37
C LEU A 365 -38.18 38.31 -31.33
N ASN A 366 -39.06 39.25 -31.70
CA ASN A 366 -40.00 39.86 -30.75
C ASN A 366 -41.33 39.09 -30.60
N SER A 367 -41.69 38.26 -31.57
CA SER A 367 -42.92 37.45 -31.51
C SER A 367 -42.78 36.18 -30.66
N ARG A 368 -41.56 35.88 -30.19
CA ARG A 368 -41.20 34.63 -29.50
C ARG A 368 -40.76 34.88 -28.05
N SER A 369 -40.76 33.82 -27.25
CA SER A 369 -40.08 33.84 -25.95
C SER A 369 -38.56 33.97 -26.15
N ILE A 370 -37.81 34.33 -25.11
CA ILE A 370 -36.35 34.47 -25.20
C ILE A 370 -35.70 33.15 -25.64
N ASP A 371 -36.09 32.03 -25.04
CA ASP A 371 -35.53 30.71 -25.38
C ASP A 371 -35.88 30.31 -26.83
N ASP A 372 -37.12 30.56 -27.25
CA ASP A 372 -37.55 30.25 -28.62
C ASP A 372 -36.92 31.16 -29.67
N ALA A 373 -36.68 32.43 -29.33
CA ALA A 373 -35.98 33.38 -30.20
C ALA A 373 -34.51 32.98 -30.39
N VAL A 374 -33.83 32.55 -29.31
CA VAL A 374 -32.46 32.04 -29.38
C VAL A 374 -32.37 30.76 -30.20
N ASN A 375 -33.30 29.82 -29.98
CA ASN A 375 -33.36 28.58 -30.77
C ASN A 375 -33.58 28.89 -32.26
N TYR A 376 -34.55 29.75 -32.58
CA TYR A 376 -34.82 30.14 -33.96
C TYR A 376 -33.61 30.82 -34.63
N PHE A 377 -32.92 31.72 -33.92
CA PHE A 377 -31.70 32.35 -34.43
C PHE A 377 -30.64 31.29 -34.81
N TYR A 378 -30.38 30.32 -33.93
CA TYR A 378 -29.42 29.25 -34.23
C TYR A 378 -29.89 28.31 -35.33
N GLU A 379 -31.20 28.06 -35.46
CA GLU A 379 -31.78 27.28 -36.56
C GLU A 379 -31.55 27.97 -37.91
N VAL A 380 -31.86 29.26 -38.02
CA VAL A 380 -31.62 30.05 -39.24
C VAL A 380 -30.14 30.06 -39.57
N CYS A 381 -29.25 30.40 -38.61
CA CYS A 381 -27.82 30.39 -38.85
C CYS A 381 -27.31 29.00 -39.28
N SER A 382 -27.77 27.92 -38.65
CA SER A 382 -27.36 26.56 -38.98
C SER A 382 -27.81 26.15 -40.37
N LYS A 383 -29.04 26.51 -40.76
CA LYS A 383 -29.59 26.31 -42.11
C LYS A 383 -28.72 27.00 -43.15
N VAL A 384 -28.49 28.31 -43.00
CA VAL A 384 -27.70 29.11 -43.93
C VAL A 384 -26.26 28.59 -44.05
N ILE A 385 -25.65 28.21 -42.92
CA ILE A 385 -24.32 27.57 -42.91
C ILE A 385 -24.34 26.25 -43.68
N SER A 386 -25.35 25.39 -43.47
CA SER A 386 -25.42 24.08 -44.13
C SER A 386 -25.61 24.16 -45.64
N GLU A 387 -26.34 25.17 -46.12
CA GLU A 387 -26.68 25.34 -47.54
C GLU A 387 -25.55 26.02 -48.32
N HIS A 388 -24.89 27.00 -47.70
CA HIS A 388 -23.95 27.89 -48.40
C HIS A 388 -22.48 27.67 -48.04
N ILE A 389 -22.18 26.87 -47.01
CA ILE A 389 -20.80 26.56 -46.61
C ILE A 389 -20.47 25.09 -46.90
N PRO A 390 -19.53 24.82 -47.83
CA PRO A 390 -19.18 23.46 -48.16
C PRO A 390 -18.56 22.76 -46.95
N SER A 391 -18.93 21.51 -46.76
CA SER A 391 -18.40 20.66 -45.69
C SER A 391 -17.81 19.37 -46.26
N LYS A 392 -16.87 18.77 -45.52
CA LYS A 392 -16.29 17.47 -45.87
C LYS A 392 -16.23 16.59 -44.66
N ILE A 393 -16.62 15.34 -44.84
CA ILE A 393 -16.39 14.28 -43.86
C ILE A 393 -14.89 14.01 -43.79
N VAL A 394 -14.29 14.30 -42.64
CA VAL A 394 -12.90 14.02 -42.34
C VAL A 394 -12.84 12.78 -41.46
N SER A 395 -12.25 11.71 -41.99
CA SER A 395 -11.80 10.60 -41.16
C SER A 395 -10.42 10.90 -40.59
N TYR A 396 -10.17 10.47 -39.35
CA TYR A 396 -8.83 10.53 -38.80
C TYR A 396 -7.90 9.63 -39.63
N GLY A 397 -6.74 10.16 -40.01
CA GLY A 397 -5.76 9.39 -40.77
C GLY A 397 -5.23 8.22 -39.95
N ARG A 398 -4.93 7.10 -40.62
CA ARG A 398 -4.30 5.89 -40.04
C ARG A 398 -2.90 6.12 -39.44
N PHE A 399 -2.33 7.30 -39.62
CA PHE A 399 -0.98 7.63 -39.19
C PHE A 399 -1.02 8.47 -37.91
N PRO A 400 -0.11 8.23 -36.95
CA PRO A 400 -0.01 9.02 -35.73
C PRO A 400 0.09 10.53 -36.00
N LYS A 401 -0.39 11.34 -35.05
CA LYS A 401 -0.48 12.80 -35.22
C LYS A 401 0.89 13.47 -35.42
N TRP A 402 1.96 12.91 -34.87
CA TRP A 402 3.33 13.44 -35.01
C TRP A 402 4.02 13.03 -36.31
N TYR A 403 3.38 12.25 -37.18
CA TYR A 403 3.95 11.93 -38.48
C TYR A 403 3.81 13.15 -39.40
N SER A 404 4.92 13.65 -39.93
CA SER A 404 4.93 14.69 -40.94
C SER A 404 4.28 14.18 -42.24
N SER A 405 3.77 15.11 -43.06
CA SER A 405 3.24 14.80 -44.38
C SER A 405 4.30 14.15 -45.29
N SER A 406 5.56 14.59 -45.19
CA SER A 406 6.71 13.99 -45.88
C SER A 406 6.97 12.56 -45.43
N LEU A 407 6.96 12.28 -44.13
CA LEU A 407 7.12 10.91 -43.59
C LEU A 407 5.97 10.00 -44.03
N LYS A 408 4.73 10.49 -43.97
CA LYS A 408 3.55 9.73 -44.46
C LYS A 408 3.69 9.39 -45.95
N LYS A 409 4.23 10.30 -46.77
CA LYS A 409 4.47 10.07 -48.20
C LYS A 409 5.54 8.99 -48.42
N LEU A 410 6.69 9.11 -47.75
CA LEU A 410 7.77 8.12 -47.82
C LEU A 410 7.31 6.72 -47.41
N ILE A 411 6.53 6.60 -46.33
CA ILE A 411 5.99 5.30 -45.89
C ILE A 411 5.04 4.70 -46.93
N LYS A 412 4.20 5.52 -47.57
CA LYS A 412 3.30 5.05 -48.64
C LYS A 412 4.09 4.62 -49.88
N GLU A 413 5.12 5.36 -50.26
CA GLU A 413 5.99 5.03 -51.39
C GLU A 413 6.78 3.74 -51.14
N LYS A 414 7.35 3.57 -49.94
CA LYS A 414 7.98 2.31 -49.51
C LYS A 414 7.03 1.11 -49.67
N HIS A 415 5.81 1.21 -49.12
CA HIS A 415 4.83 0.12 -49.25
C HIS A 415 4.40 -0.13 -50.70
N LYS A 416 4.30 0.93 -51.52
CA LYS A 416 3.98 0.81 -52.94
C LYS A 416 5.08 0.05 -53.68
N GLN A 417 6.35 0.41 -53.47
CA GLN A 417 7.49 -0.28 -54.08
C GLN A 417 7.59 -1.74 -53.63
N ILE A 418 7.41 -2.03 -52.34
CA ILE A 418 7.36 -3.41 -51.84
C ILE A 418 6.26 -4.20 -52.56
N LYS A 419 5.04 -3.66 -52.70
CA LYS A 419 3.97 -4.35 -53.45
C LYS A 419 4.28 -4.55 -54.93
N THR A 420 5.11 -3.70 -55.54
CA THR A 420 5.52 -3.82 -56.94
C THR A 420 6.66 -4.83 -57.11
N ILE A 421 7.52 -5.00 -56.12
CA ILE A 421 8.61 -6.00 -56.12
C ILE A 421 8.08 -7.42 -55.89
N TRP A 422 6.98 -7.56 -55.17
CA TRP A 422 6.35 -8.84 -54.83
C TRP A 422 5.18 -9.23 -55.76
N LYS A 423 5.02 -8.52 -56.88
CA LYS A 423 4.21 -8.93 -58.04
C LYS A 423 5.15 -9.27 -59.17
#